data_AF-A0A0N1CW30-F1
#
_entry.id   AF-A0A0N1CW30-F1
#
_cell.length_a   1.000
_cell.length_b   1.000
_cell.length_c   1.000
_cell.angle_alpha   90.00
_cell.angle_beta   90.00
_cell.angle_gamma   90.00
#
_symmetry.space_group_name_H-M   'P 1'
#
loop_
_entity.id
_entity.type
_entity.pdbx_description
1 polymer ?
#
loop_
_entity_poly.entity_id
_entity_poly.type
_entity_poly.pdbx_seq_one_letter_code
_entity_poly.pdbx_strand_id
1 'polypeptide(L)'
;MNDRGLGSVRLKISAMSDSSYLVPASDAAATPAALTPEQERLAKFARDEVQAFLGSPVGDIPEAAETATTALEDAVDAHVPVADLSAALNASPEAVQAIIDHDIDLQDLHPENNVD
;
A
#
# COMPACT_ATOMS: atom_id res chain seq x y z
N MET A 1 -31.97 19.79 -63.14
CA MET A 1 -32.76 21.03 -63.10
C MET A 1 -33.58 21.00 -61.81
N ASN A 2 -33.47 21.83 -60.78
CA ASN A 2 -32.64 22.97 -60.35
C ASN A 2 -32.67 22.89 -58.80
N ASP A 3 -31.54 22.90 -58.10
CA ASP A 3 -30.94 24.05 -57.41
C ASP A 3 -31.90 24.99 -56.61
N ARG A 4 -31.73 24.92 -55.28
CA ARG A 4 -31.55 26.00 -54.27
C ARG A 4 -32.65 27.03 -53.96
N GLY A 5 -32.79 27.26 -52.66
CA GLY A 5 -33.28 28.52 -52.05
C GLY A 5 -33.68 28.36 -50.59
N LEU A 6 -32.75 28.09 -49.65
CA LEU A 6 -32.12 29.08 -48.76
C LEU A 6 -33.12 29.98 -47.99
N GLY A 7 -33.59 29.48 -46.84
CA GLY A 7 -34.09 30.30 -45.73
C GLY A 7 -33.08 30.28 -44.59
N SER A 8 -32.27 31.33 -44.50
CA SER A 8 -31.28 31.55 -43.45
C SER A 8 -31.92 31.63 -42.07
N VAL A 9 -31.53 30.77 -41.14
CA VAL A 9 -31.62 31.10 -39.70
C VAL A 9 -30.23 30.98 -39.11
N ARG A 10 -29.55 32.13 -39.00
CA ARG A 10 -28.32 32.27 -38.23
C ARG A 10 -28.68 32.18 -36.73
N LEU A 11 -28.59 31.00 -36.13
CA LEU A 11 -28.39 30.93 -34.69
C LEU A 11 -26.88 31.10 -34.40
N LYS A 12 -26.51 32.31 -34.03
CA LYS A 12 -25.27 32.58 -33.27
C LYS A 12 -25.46 31.96 -31.89
N ILE A 13 -24.84 30.81 -31.64
CA ILE A 13 -24.55 30.35 -30.28
C ILE A 13 -23.03 30.34 -30.16
N SER A 14 -22.50 31.46 -29.69
CA SER A 14 -21.13 31.55 -29.19
C SER A 14 -21.19 31.54 -27.66
N ALA A 15 -20.85 30.39 -27.08
CA ALA A 15 -20.31 30.21 -25.74
C ALA A 15 -19.67 28.81 -25.77
N MET A 16 -18.37 28.69 -26.02
CA MET A 16 -17.36 28.52 -24.96
C MET A 16 -17.83 27.54 -23.87
N SER A 17 -17.57 26.26 -24.07
CA SER A 17 -16.69 25.48 -23.19
C SER A 17 -16.54 24.07 -23.75
N ASP A 18 -15.29 23.79 -24.08
CA ASP A 18 -14.70 22.52 -24.40
C ASP A 18 -14.85 21.57 -23.20
N SER A 19 -15.38 20.37 -23.40
CA SER A 19 -14.94 19.16 -22.69
C SER A 19 -15.74 17.98 -23.21
N SER A 20 -15.15 17.35 -24.21
CA SER A 20 -15.31 15.94 -24.48
C SER A 20 -15.31 15.18 -23.16
N TYR A 21 -16.47 14.65 -22.75
CA TYR A 21 -16.52 13.56 -21.79
C TYR A 21 -15.96 12.30 -22.47
N LEU A 22 -14.64 12.27 -22.66
CA LEU A 22 -13.92 11.03 -22.69
C LEU A 22 -13.99 10.51 -21.27
N VAL A 23 -14.89 9.57 -21.03
CA VAL A 23 -14.82 8.69 -19.88
C VAL A 23 -13.50 7.93 -20.07
N PRO A 24 -12.42 8.17 -19.28
CA PRO A 24 -11.31 7.24 -19.33
C PRO A 24 -11.87 5.92 -18.81
N ALA A 25 -11.74 4.90 -19.63
CA ALA A 25 -11.93 3.52 -19.22
C ALA A 25 -10.93 3.24 -18.07
N SER A 26 -11.36 3.44 -16.84
CA SER A 26 -10.75 2.81 -15.66
C SER A 26 -11.46 1.49 -15.40
N ASP A 27 -11.65 0.72 -16.48
CA ASP A 27 -11.67 -0.74 -16.44
C ASP A 27 -10.24 -1.21 -16.77
N ALA A 28 -9.29 -0.72 -15.97
CA ALA A 28 -7.99 -1.36 -15.86
C ALA A 28 -8.12 -2.24 -14.64
N ALA A 29 -8.18 -3.55 -14.87
CA ALA A 29 -7.84 -4.54 -13.87
C ALA A 29 -6.69 -3.98 -13.02
N ALA A 30 -6.92 -3.84 -11.71
CA ALA A 30 -5.94 -3.32 -10.78
C ALA A 30 -4.72 -4.25 -10.80
N THR A 31 -3.79 -4.01 -11.71
CA THR A 31 -2.40 -4.42 -11.55
C THR A 31 -1.99 -3.83 -10.20
N PRO A 32 -1.57 -4.65 -9.22
CA PRO A 32 -1.03 -4.09 -7.99
C PRO A 32 0.06 -3.12 -8.42
N ALA A 33 -0.08 -1.85 -8.04
CA ALA A 33 0.92 -0.85 -8.37
C ALA A 33 2.25 -1.36 -7.79
N ALA A 34 3.26 -1.48 -8.65
CA ALA A 34 4.58 -1.86 -8.18
C ALA A 34 5.03 -0.86 -7.12
N LEU A 35 5.60 -1.38 -6.02
CA LEU A 35 6.13 -0.57 -4.93
C LEU A 35 7.12 0.47 -5.46
N THR A 36 7.14 1.63 -4.81
CA THR A 36 8.22 2.58 -5.05
C THR A 36 9.54 2.02 -4.49
N PRO A 37 10.72 2.44 -5.00
CA PRO A 37 12.01 1.99 -4.46
C PRO A 37 12.21 2.30 -2.96
N GLU A 38 11.50 3.31 -2.44
CA GLU A 38 11.50 3.63 -1.02
C GLU A 38 10.66 2.64 -0.22
N GLN A 39 9.46 2.33 -0.71
CA GLN A 39 8.58 1.31 -0.12
C GLN A 39 9.22 -0.07 -0.13
N GLU A 40 9.91 -0.45 -1.20
CA GLU A 40 10.68 -1.71 -1.25
C GLU A 40 11.79 -1.74 -0.19
N ARG A 41 12.50 -0.62 -0.01
CA ARG A 41 13.55 -0.51 1.02
C ARG A 41 12.96 -0.63 2.43
N LEU A 42 11.82 0.01 2.69
CA LEU A 42 11.16 -0.05 3.99
C LEU A 42 10.57 -1.44 4.27
N ALA A 43 9.93 -2.08 3.29
CA ALA A 43 9.46 -3.46 3.43
C ALA A 43 10.61 -4.44 3.73
N LYS A 44 11.75 -4.26 3.06
CA LYS A 44 12.95 -5.04 3.33
C LYS A 44 13.52 -4.74 4.72
N PHE A 45 13.58 -3.48 5.12
CA PHE A 45 14.07 -3.07 6.43
C PHE A 45 13.21 -3.67 7.54
N ALA A 46 11.88 -3.53 7.47
CA ALA A 46 10.95 -4.14 8.41
C ALA A 46 11.12 -5.66 8.49
N ARG A 47 11.32 -6.33 7.35
CA ARG A 47 11.63 -7.76 7.31
C ARG A 47 12.93 -8.10 8.02
N ASP A 48 13.99 -7.36 7.75
CA ASP A 48 15.30 -7.62 8.35
C ASP A 48 15.26 -7.42 9.87
N GLU A 49 14.52 -6.42 10.37
CA GLU A 49 14.29 -6.19 11.81
C GLU A 49 13.44 -7.30 12.46
N VAL A 50 12.37 -7.76 11.81
CA VAL A 50 11.58 -8.90 12.32
C VAL A 50 12.43 -10.19 12.36
N GLN A 51 13.32 -10.40 11.39
CA GLN A 51 14.26 -11.53 11.43
C GLN A 51 15.31 -11.39 12.53
N ALA A 52 15.79 -10.17 12.79
CA ALA A 52 16.68 -9.89 13.92
C ALA A 52 15.98 -10.17 15.25
N PHE A 53 14.72 -9.76 15.39
CA PHE A 53 13.88 -10.10 16.54
C PHE A 53 13.78 -11.61 16.76
N LEU A 54 13.43 -12.41 15.74
CA LEU A 54 13.30 -13.87 15.88
C LEU A 54 14.61 -14.59 16.23
N GLY A 55 15.76 -13.96 15.98
CA GLY A 55 17.09 -14.46 16.34
C GLY A 55 17.69 -13.83 17.59
N SER A 56 16.95 -12.94 18.26
CA SER A 56 17.43 -12.17 19.41
C SER A 56 17.57 -13.05 20.65
N PRO A 57 18.62 -12.88 21.46
CA PRO A 57 18.71 -13.58 22.74
C PRO A 57 17.64 -13.06 23.72
N VAL A 58 17.25 -13.87 24.71
CA VAL A 58 16.16 -13.56 25.66
C VAL A 58 16.25 -12.17 26.31
N GLY A 59 17.48 -11.70 26.60
CA GLY A 59 17.71 -10.38 27.21
C GLY A 59 17.39 -9.20 26.30
N ASP A 60 17.44 -9.40 24.98
CA ASP A 60 17.32 -8.35 23.96
C ASP A 60 15.97 -8.44 23.21
N ILE A 61 15.10 -9.41 23.57
CA ILE A 61 13.74 -9.56 23.03
C ILE A 61 12.92 -8.26 23.09
N PRO A 62 12.81 -7.54 24.23
CA PRO A 62 11.94 -6.36 24.29
C PRO A 62 12.41 -5.24 23.36
N GLU A 63 13.71 -4.97 23.33
CA GLU A 63 14.31 -3.94 22.46
C GLU A 63 14.18 -4.32 20.97
N ALA A 64 14.43 -5.59 20.64
CA ALA A 64 14.29 -6.08 19.28
C ALA A 64 12.83 -6.10 18.81
N ALA A 65 11.88 -6.39 19.70
CA ALA A 65 10.44 -6.33 19.40
C ALA A 65 9.97 -4.90 19.13
N GLU A 66 10.41 -3.93 19.94
CA GLU A 66 10.10 -2.52 19.75
C GLU A 66 10.67 -2.01 18.41
N THR A 67 11.91 -2.37 18.10
CA THR A 67 12.58 -1.99 16.85
C THR A 67 11.86 -2.57 15.63
N ALA A 68 11.49 -3.86 15.69
CA ALA A 68 10.76 -4.52 14.61
C ALA A 68 9.35 -3.93 14.41
N THR A 69 8.64 -3.61 15.51
CA THR A 69 7.31 -2.98 15.45
C THR A 69 7.39 -1.59 14.84
N THR A 70 8.34 -0.76 15.30
CA THR A 70 8.58 0.58 14.75
C THR A 70 8.87 0.53 13.24
N ALA A 71 9.69 -0.43 12.79
CA ALA A 71 10.00 -0.58 11.38
C ALA A 71 8.77 -0.98 10.53
N LEU A 72 7.84 -1.74 11.09
CA LEU A 72 6.56 -2.08 10.45
C LEU A 72 5.65 -0.85 10.36
N GLU A 73 5.54 -0.08 11.44
CA GLU A 73 4.77 1.17 11.47
C GLU A 73 5.31 2.19 10.45
N ASP A 74 6.63 2.39 10.40
CA ASP A 74 7.30 3.27 9.43
C ASP A 74 7.00 2.85 7.98
N ALA A 75 6.95 1.55 7.71
CA ALA A 75 6.61 1.04 6.39
C ALA A 75 5.15 1.33 6.04
N VAL A 76 4.23 1.15 6.98
CA VAL A 76 2.80 1.46 6.79
C VAL A 76 2.56 2.95 6.60
N ASP A 77 3.24 3.79 7.37
CA ASP A 77 3.20 5.25 7.26
C ASP A 77 3.73 5.74 5.90
N ALA A 78 4.73 5.05 5.34
CA ALA A 78 5.19 5.25 3.96
C ALA A 78 4.28 4.62 2.89
N HIS A 79 3.08 4.19 3.28
CA HIS A 79 2.07 3.56 2.45
C HIS A 79 2.54 2.25 1.77
N VAL A 80 3.44 1.51 2.41
CA VAL A 80 3.72 0.13 1.99
C VAL A 80 2.46 -0.70 2.24
N PRO A 81 1.89 -1.37 1.22
CA PRO A 81 0.72 -2.22 1.41
C PRO A 81 1.02 -3.38 2.36
N VAL A 82 0.07 -3.65 3.27
CA VAL A 82 0.16 -4.78 4.22
C VAL A 82 0.32 -6.12 3.50
N ALA A 83 -0.23 -6.26 2.29
CA ALA A 83 -0.02 -7.45 1.46
C ALA A 83 1.46 -7.67 1.11
N ASP A 84 2.19 -6.61 0.77
CA ASP A 84 3.62 -6.70 0.44
C ASP A 84 4.47 -6.93 1.69
N LEU A 85 4.12 -6.30 2.82
CA LEU A 85 4.74 -6.59 4.13
C LEU A 85 4.53 -8.06 4.52
N SER A 86 3.31 -8.57 4.38
CA SER A 86 2.99 -9.97 4.67
C SER A 86 3.80 -10.95 3.83
N ALA A 87 3.98 -10.64 2.54
CA ALA A 87 4.80 -11.43 1.63
C ALA A 87 6.29 -11.37 2.02
N ALA A 88 6.80 -10.19 2.39
CA ALA A 88 8.19 -10.02 2.81
C ALA A 88 8.50 -10.79 4.12
N LEU A 89 7.55 -10.77 5.05
CA LEU A 89 7.65 -11.39 6.37
C LEU A 89 7.30 -12.88 6.37
N ASN A 90 6.75 -13.39 5.26
CA ASN A 90 6.17 -14.73 5.18
C ASN A 90 5.16 -15.00 6.32
N ALA A 91 4.34 -13.98 6.62
CA ALA A 91 3.33 -13.98 7.66
C ALA A 91 1.93 -13.75 7.04
N SER A 92 0.86 -14.04 7.79
CA SER A 92 -0.49 -13.71 7.32
C SER A 92 -0.69 -12.18 7.36
N PRO A 93 -1.40 -11.58 6.38
CA PRO A 93 -1.74 -10.15 6.42
C PRO A 93 -2.45 -9.75 7.71
N GLU A 94 -3.29 -10.63 8.24
CA GLU A 94 -3.99 -10.46 9.51
C GLU A 94 -3.03 -10.37 10.71
N ALA A 95 -1.98 -11.20 10.75
CA ALA A 95 -0.98 -11.12 11.81
C ALA A 95 -0.15 -9.84 11.72
N VAL A 96 0.26 -9.44 10.51
CA VAL A 96 0.97 -8.17 10.30
C VAL A 96 0.11 -7.00 10.75
N GLN A 97 -1.16 -6.98 10.37
CA GLN A 97 -2.11 -5.94 10.79
C GLN A 97 -2.30 -5.92 12.32
N ALA A 98 -2.46 -7.08 12.95
CA ALA A 98 -2.62 -7.17 14.40
C ALA A 98 -1.39 -6.70 15.20
N ILE A 99 -0.18 -6.89 14.65
CA ILE A 99 1.06 -6.34 15.23
C ILE A 99 1.06 -4.82 15.14
N ILE A 100 0.71 -4.26 13.97
CA ILE A 100 0.65 -2.80 13.74
C ILE A 100 -0.43 -2.15 14.62
N ASP A 101 -1.57 -2.82 14.78
CA ASP A 101 -2.68 -2.33 15.61
C ASP A 101 -2.40 -2.51 17.12
N HIS A 102 -1.24 -3.08 17.50
CA HIS A 102 -0.88 -3.45 18.87
C HIS A 102 -1.90 -4.41 19.54
N ASP A 103 -2.64 -5.17 18.73
CA ASP A 103 -3.55 -6.22 19.19
C ASP A 103 -2.77 -7.48 19.66
N ILE A 104 -1.55 -7.66 19.13
CA ILE A 104 -0.62 -8.73 19.52
C ILE A 104 0.72 -8.10 19.90
N ASP A 105 1.19 -8.40 21.10
CA ASP A 105 2.54 -8.05 21.51
C ASP A 105 3.56 -8.94 20.78
N LEU A 106 4.44 -8.34 19.98
CA LEU A 106 5.42 -9.07 19.18
C LEU A 106 6.31 -9.97 20.06
N GLN A 107 6.61 -9.52 21.28
CA GLN A 107 7.40 -10.25 22.29
C GLN A 107 6.84 -11.64 22.58
N ASP A 108 5.51 -11.79 22.62
CA ASP A 108 4.85 -13.06 22.90
C ASP A 108 5.01 -14.06 21.74
N LEU A 109 5.38 -13.59 20.56
CA LEU A 109 5.66 -14.43 19.40
C LEU A 109 7.11 -14.93 19.35
N HIS A 110 7.97 -14.49 20.27
CA HIS A 110 9.37 -14.91 20.28
C HIS A 110 9.48 -16.42 20.58
N PRO A 111 10.29 -17.20 19.83
CA PRO A 111 10.44 -18.64 20.06
C PRO A 111 10.91 -18.95 21.49
N GLU A 112 11.83 -18.15 22.04
CA GLU A 112 12.32 -18.34 23.40
C GLU A 112 11.30 -18.01 24.52
N ASN A 113 10.21 -17.29 24.20
CA ASN A 113 9.10 -17.05 25.14
C ASN A 113 8.06 -18.17 25.09
N ASN A 114 8.08 -19.00 24.04
CA ASN A 114 7.14 -20.09 23.79
C ASN A 114 7.76 -21.49 23.99
N VAL A 115 8.98 -21.57 24.54
CA VAL A 115 9.62 -22.82 24.96
C VAL A 115 9.25 -23.11 26.42
N ASP A 116 8.09 -23.74 26.61
CA ASP A 116 7.76 -24.48 27.85
C ASP A 116 8.69 -25.69 28.05
#